data_AF-A0A1L8ME16-F1
#
_entry.id   AF-A0A1L8ME16-F1
#
_cell.length_a   1.000
_cell.length_b   1.000
_cell.length_c   1.000
_cell.angle_alpha   90.00
_cell.angle_beta   90.00
_cell.angle_gamma   90.00
#
_symmetry.space_group_name_H-M   'P 1'
#
loop_
_entity.id
_entity.type
_entity.pdbx_description
1 polymer ?
#
loop_
_entity_poly.entity_id
_entity_poly.type
_entity_poly.pdbx_seq_one_letter_code
_entity_poly.pdbx_strand_id
1 'polypeptide(L)' 'MQACAFVTKKADIPALVKSQFERVYAAAKLECYFSDSENDALAWLAALGCSLDKE' A
#
# COMPACT_ATOMS: atom_id res chain seq x y z
N MET A 1 -0.60 10.51 8.87
CA MET A 1 -0.40 9.05 8.79
C MET A 1 0.32 8.78 7.47
N GLN A 2 1.37 7.96 7.43
CA GLN A 2 2.05 7.63 6.18
C GLN A 2 1.66 6.20 5.79
N ALA A 3 0.98 6.07 4.64
CA ALA A 3 0.52 4.79 4.13
C ALA A 3 0.96 4.62 2.67
N CYS A 4 1.29 3.39 2.28
CA CYS A 4 1.65 3.04 0.91
C CYS A 4 0.73 1.94 0.38
N ALA A 5 0.08 2.20 -0.75
CA ALA A 5 -0.63 1.18 -1.50
C ALA A 5 0.18 0.77 -2.73
N PHE A 6 0.37 -0.54 -2.90
CA PHE A 6 1.07 -1.16 -4.01
C PHE A 6 0.07 -1.81 -4.95
N VAL A 7 0.02 -1.36 -6.20
CA VAL A 7 -0.83 -1.94 -7.22
C VAL A 7 -0.07 -3.04 -7.95
N THR A 8 -0.42 -4.29 -7.69
CA THR A 8 0.33 -5.47 -8.17
C THR A 8 -0.38 -6.23 -9.28
N LYS A 9 -1.34 -5.61 -9.99
CA LYS A 9 -2.17 -6.24 -11.02
C LYS A 9 -1.41 -7.02 -12.08
N LYS A 10 -0.24 -6.51 -12.48
CA LYS A 10 0.63 -7.11 -13.50
C LYS A 10 1.99 -7.52 -12.94
N ALA A 11 2.16 -7.45 -11.63
CA ALA A 11 3.41 -7.79 -10.96
C ALA A 11 3.24 -9.14 -10.28
N ASP A 12 4.01 -10.14 -10.73
CA ASP A 12 4.14 -11.39 -10.00
C ASP A 12 5.04 -11.13 -8.79
N ILE A 13 4.43 -10.79 -7.65
CA ILE A 13 5.15 -10.56 -6.41
C ILE A 13 5.09 -11.85 -5.59
N PRO A 14 6.24 -12.53 -5.39
CA PRO A 14 6.28 -13.72 -4.55
C PRO A 14 5.76 -13.41 -3.14
N ALA A 15 5.03 -14.36 -2.54
CA ALA A 15 4.47 -14.19 -1.19
C ALA A 15 5.53 -13.81 -0.15
N LEU A 16 6.76 -14.32 -0.32
CA LEU A 16 7.90 -13.97 0.52
C LEU A 16 8.20 -12.45 0.47
N VAL A 17 8.17 -11.84 -0.72
CA VAL A 17 8.44 -10.42 -0.89
C VAL A 17 7.37 -9.58 -0.20
N LYS A 18 6.08 -9.92 -0.37
CA LYS A 18 4.98 -9.26 0.37
C LYS A 18 5.20 -9.31 1.88
N SER A 19 5.54 -10.49 2.42
CA SER A 19 5.79 -10.66 3.86
C SER A 19 7.02 -9.89 4.37
N GLN A 20 8.05 -9.69 3.54
CA GLN A 20 9.20 -8.85 3.92
C GLN A 20 8.78 -7.37 3.96
N PHE A 21 8.01 -6.90 2.97
CA PHE A 21 7.48 -5.54 2.95
C PHE A 21 6.60 -5.26 4.17
N GLU A 22 5.63 -6.12 4.47
CA GLU A 22 4.76 -5.96 5.64
C GLU A 22 5.56 -5.85 6.94
N ARG A 23 6.61 -6.67 7.13
CA ARG A 23 7.46 -6.60 8.32
C ARG A 23 8.26 -5.30 8.43
N VAL A 24 8.85 -4.83 7.33
CA VAL A 24 9.62 -3.59 7.31
C VAL A 24 8.70 -2.39 7.56
N TYR A 25 7.53 -2.36 6.93
CA TYR A 25 6.56 -1.28 7.06
C TYR A 25 5.94 -1.25 8.46
N ALA A 26 5.58 -2.40 9.01
CA ALA A 26 5.13 -2.50 10.40
C ALA A 26 6.19 -2.01 11.40
N ALA A 27 7.46 -2.36 11.20
CA ALA A 27 8.55 -1.86 12.05
C ALA A 27 8.74 -0.33 11.95
N ALA A 28 8.48 0.25 10.78
CA ALA A 28 8.51 1.69 10.54
C ALA A 28 7.21 2.42 10.94
N LYS A 29 6.19 1.72 11.46
CA LYS A 29 4.84 2.25 11.73
C LYS A 29 4.17 2.88 10.50
N LEU A 30 4.41 2.28 9.34
CA LEU A 30 3.80 2.64 8.07
C LEU A 30 2.72 1.61 7.73
N GLU A 31 1.55 2.09 7.34
CA GLU A 31 0.48 1.22 6.86
C GLU A 31 0.79 0.81 5.40
N CYS A 32 0.71 -0.47 5.08
CA CYS A 32 0.91 -0.95 3.71
C CYS A 32 -0.28 -1.77 3.22
N TYR A 33 -0.63 -1.61 1.95
CA TYR A 33 -1.72 -2.33 1.31
C TYR A 33 -1.31 -2.80 -0.08
N PHE A 34 -1.62 -4.05 -0.41
CA PHE A 34 -1.40 -4.60 -1.74
C PHE A 34 -2.75 -4.82 -2.41
N SER A 35 -2.95 -4.16 -3.55
CA SER A 35 -4.18 -4.25 -4.34
C SER A 35 -3.88 -4.66 -5.77
N ASP A 36 -4.80 -5.34 -6.43
CA ASP A 36 -4.77 -5.60 -7.87
C ASP A 36 -5.48 -4.50 -8.69
N SER A 37 -5.98 -3.45 -8.03
CA SER A 37 -6.74 -2.36 -8.64
C SER A 37 -6.27 -1.01 -8.12
N GLU A 38 -5.97 -0.08 -9.05
CA GLU A 38 -5.58 1.29 -8.72
C GLU A 38 -6.69 2.02 -7.96
N ASN A 39 -7.95 1.76 -8.32
CA ASN A 39 -9.11 2.37 -7.66
C ASN A 39 -9.24 1.91 -6.21
N ASP A 40 -9.04 0.62 -5.93
CA ASP A 40 -9.09 0.09 -4.57
C ASP A 40 -7.92 0.58 -3.72
N ALA A 41 -6.72 0.69 -4.31
CA ALA A 41 -5.56 1.27 -3.66
C ALA A 41 -5.80 2.74 -3.27
N LEU A 42 -6.36 3.54 -4.18
CA LEU A 42 -6.70 4.94 -3.93
C LEU A 42 -7.82 5.09 -2.90
N ALA A 43 -8.86 4.26 -2.96
CA ALA A 43 -9.95 4.27 -1.99
C ALA A 43 -9.45 3.93 -0.57
N TRP A 44 -8.56 2.94 -0.45
CA TRP A 44 -7.95 2.57 0.82
C TRP A 44 -7.05 3.67 1.39
N LEU A 45 -6.22 4.31 0.55
CA LEU A 45 -5.41 5.46 0.95
C LEU A 45 -6.29 6.64 1.42
N ALA A 46 -7.36 6.93 0.70
CA ALA A 46 -8.31 7.97 1.07
C ALA A 46 -9.00 7.67 2.42
N ALA A 47 -9.37 6.40 2.68
CA ALA A 47 -9.94 5.98 3.96
C ALA A 47 -8.97 6.18 5.14
N LEU A 48 -7.67 6.10 4.91
CA LEU A 48 -6.62 6.39 5.90
C LEU A 48 -6.32 7.90 6.04
N GLY A 49 -7.03 8.76 5.33
CA GLY A 49 -6.77 10.20 5.30
C GLY A 49 -5.47 10.55 4.56
N CYS A 50 -4.89 9.61 3.79
CA CYS A 50 -3.82 9.88 2.85
C CYS A 50 -4.44 10.45 1.57
N SER A 51 -4.89 11.70 1.64
CA SER A 51 -5.33 12.43 0.46
C SER A 51 -4.11 12.93 -0.32
N LEU A 52 -4.16 12.81 -1.64
CA LEU A 52 -3.34 13.65 -2.51
C LEU A 52 -3.84 15.09 -2.33
N ASP A 53 -3.22 15.84 -1.43
CA ASP A 53 -3.25 17.30 -1.52
C ASP A 53 -2.73 17.65 -2.93
N LYS A 54 -3.65 18.04 -3.81
CA LYS A 54 -3.32 18.79 -5.01
C LYS A 54 -3.03 20.21 -4.54
N GLU A 55 -1.78 20.48 -4.19
CA GLU A 55 -1.22 21.82 -4.37
C GLU A 55 -0.73 21.97 -5.82
#